data_AF-A0A1Y2T6S3-F1
#
_entry.id   AF-A0A1Y2T6S3-F1
#
_cell.length_a   1.000
_cell.length_b   1.000
_cell.length_c   1.000
_cell.angle_alpha   90.00
_cell.angle_beta   90.00
_cell.angle_gamma   90.00
#
_symmetry.space_group_name_H-M   'P 1'
#
loop_
_entity.id
_entity.type
_entity.pdbx_description
1 polymer ?
#
loop_
_entity_poly.entity_id
_entity_poly.type
_entity_poly.pdbx_seq_one_letter_code
_entity_poly.pdbx_strand_id
1 'polypeptide(L)'
;MRWSHLINPLQWNFGIRTVATLFTWALLPVFLTTFVAFRRLGAAAQTLGLSAQQLQALESHLLQAVLWVEVPIVIVVIGASILFAYVVVKPLARLKEAMQRVAQGDLSQTSVVVTSRDEVGQATRSYNLMASQLAAMVRTLAQTASDLERAAAEVDRSAREADEVTEASSREIANVETMAAQQAEYAADGARAIREVEEAAFAGRRGRAVAG
;
A
#
# COMPACT_ATOMS: atom_id res chain seq x y z
N MET A 1 -13.45 12.77 -11.23
CA MET A 1 -14.22 11.61 -11.75
C MET A 1 -13.70 11.23 -13.12
N ARG A 2 -13.13 10.01 -13.28
CA ARG A 2 -13.13 9.17 -14.51
C ARG A 2 -12.01 8.11 -14.41
N TRP A 3 -12.28 7.10 -13.58
CA TRP A 3 -11.62 5.79 -13.60
C TRP A 3 -12.73 4.75 -13.67
N SER A 4 -13.02 4.17 -14.84
CA SER A 4 -13.87 2.96 -14.94
C SER A 4 -13.95 2.29 -16.32
N HIS A 5 -13.26 2.74 -17.37
CA HIS A 5 -13.49 2.21 -18.73
C HIS A 5 -12.27 1.67 -19.50
N LEU A 6 -11.07 1.61 -18.92
CA LEU A 6 -9.85 1.24 -19.69
C LEU A 6 -9.18 -0.07 -19.28
N ILE A 7 -9.88 -0.95 -18.55
CA ILE A 7 -9.46 -2.36 -18.46
C ILE A 7 -10.06 -3.06 -19.67
N ASN A 8 -9.31 -2.94 -20.77
CA ASN A 8 -9.63 -3.47 -22.08
C ASN A 8 -9.87 -4.99 -22.02
N PRO A 9 -11.06 -5.51 -22.40
CA PRO A 9 -11.34 -6.95 -22.41
C PRO A 9 -10.46 -7.73 -23.41
N LEU A 10 -9.69 -7.05 -24.27
CA LEU A 10 -8.71 -7.68 -25.16
C LEU A 10 -7.49 -8.30 -24.46
N GLN A 11 -7.16 -7.95 -23.21
CA GLN A 11 -5.98 -8.51 -22.55
C GLN A 11 -6.15 -9.98 -22.14
N TRP A 12 -7.39 -10.41 -21.87
CA TRP A 12 -7.72 -11.81 -21.57
C TRP A 12 -7.46 -12.72 -22.78
N ASN A 13 -7.61 -12.13 -23.97
CA ASN A 13 -7.35 -12.80 -25.22
C ASN A 13 -5.85 -12.92 -25.53
N PHE A 14 -4.95 -12.15 -24.90
CA PHE A 14 -3.55 -12.16 -25.30
C PHE A 14 -2.85 -13.47 -24.91
N GLY A 15 -3.04 -13.98 -23.69
CA GLY A 15 -2.45 -15.26 -23.27
C GLY A 15 -2.98 -16.44 -24.08
N ILE A 16 -4.31 -16.53 -24.23
CA ILE A 16 -4.96 -17.62 -24.98
C ILE A 16 -4.69 -17.50 -26.48
N ARG A 17 -4.75 -16.30 -27.07
CA ARG A 17 -4.41 -16.10 -28.49
C ARG A 17 -2.94 -16.31 -28.76
N THR A 18 -2.03 -15.93 -27.86
CA THR A 18 -0.59 -16.18 -28.06
C THR A 18 -0.31 -17.68 -28.05
N VAL A 19 -0.89 -18.42 -27.09
CA VAL A 19 -0.79 -19.88 -27.06
C VAL A 19 -1.44 -20.49 -28.30
N ALA A 20 -2.62 -20.01 -28.73
CA ALA A 20 -3.27 -20.48 -29.95
C ALA A 20 -2.49 -20.15 -31.23
N THR A 21 -1.83 -18.99 -31.31
CA THR A 21 -0.98 -18.62 -32.45
C THR A 21 0.29 -19.44 -32.47
N LEU A 22 0.94 -19.64 -31.32
CA LEU A 22 2.11 -20.51 -31.21
C LEU A 22 1.75 -21.95 -31.58
N PHE A 23 0.56 -22.40 -31.18
CA PHE A 23 0.01 -23.70 -31.56
C PHE A 23 -0.22 -23.81 -33.07
N THR A 24 -0.80 -22.78 -33.69
CA THR A 24 -1.00 -22.71 -35.14
C THR A 24 0.35 -22.79 -35.87
N TRP A 25 1.35 -22.05 -35.39
CA TRP A 25 2.71 -22.08 -35.95
C TRP A 25 3.48 -23.38 -35.66
N ALA A 26 3.16 -24.10 -34.59
CA ALA A 26 3.79 -25.37 -34.25
C ALA A 26 3.24 -26.54 -35.07
N LEU A 27 1.95 -26.55 -35.39
CA LEU A 27 1.32 -27.64 -36.14
C LEU A 27 1.41 -27.47 -37.66
N LEU A 28 1.37 -26.24 -38.16
CA LEU A 28 1.40 -25.97 -39.60
C LEU A 28 2.61 -26.59 -40.34
N PRO A 29 3.85 -26.58 -39.79
CA PRO A 29 4.98 -27.25 -40.38
C PRO A 29 4.81 -28.77 -40.44
N VAL A 30 4.21 -29.38 -39.41
CA VAL A 30 3.97 -30.84 -39.35
C VAL A 30 2.96 -31.26 -40.42
N PHE A 31 1.85 -30.52 -40.54
CA PHE A 31 0.89 -30.74 -41.62
C PHE A 31 1.52 -30.52 -43.01
N LEU A 32 2.35 -29.49 -43.16
CA LEU A 32 3.02 -29.20 -44.43
C LEU A 32 4.04 -30.26 -44.82
N THR A 33 4.85 -30.75 -43.88
CA THR A 33 5.84 -31.81 -44.14
C THR A 33 5.16 -33.13 -44.46
N THR A 34 4.10 -33.50 -43.72
CA THR A 34 3.27 -34.69 -43.99
C THR A 34 2.61 -34.59 -45.37
N PHE A 35 2.06 -33.42 -45.73
CA PHE A 35 1.45 -33.19 -47.05
C PHE A 35 2.48 -33.29 -48.19
N VAL A 36 3.67 -32.69 -48.04
CA VAL A 36 4.74 -32.76 -49.04
C VAL A 36 5.26 -34.20 -49.19
N ALA A 37 5.43 -34.93 -48.08
CA ALA A 37 5.84 -36.33 -48.11
C ALA A 37 4.82 -37.21 -48.86
N PHE A 38 3.53 -37.01 -48.60
CA PHE A 38 2.45 -37.71 -49.31
C PHE A 38 2.46 -37.43 -50.81
N ARG A 39 2.62 -36.15 -51.20
CA ARG A 39 2.75 -35.74 -52.61
C ARG A 39 3.96 -36.38 -53.31
N ARG A 40 5.10 -36.48 -52.62
CA ARG A 40 6.32 -37.11 -53.15
C ARG A 40 6.17 -38.61 -53.32
N LEU A 41 5.54 -39.29 -52.36
CA LEU A 41 5.27 -40.73 -52.43
C LEU A 41 4.33 -41.09 -53.59
N GLY A 42 3.26 -40.33 -53.80
CA GLY A 42 2.37 -40.53 -54.94
C GLY A 42 3.06 -40.35 -56.30
N ALA A 43 3.93 -39.35 -56.42
CA ALA A 43 4.71 -39.12 -57.64
C ALA A 43 5.72 -40.27 -57.90
N ALA A 44 6.44 -40.72 -56.87
CA ALA A 44 7.37 -41.85 -56.97
C ALA A 44 6.64 -43.14 -57.37
N ALA A 45 5.46 -43.36 -56.82
CA ALA A 45 4.64 -44.53 -57.10
C ALA A 45 4.16 -44.60 -58.56
N GLN A 46 3.85 -43.45 -59.17
CA GLN A 46 3.57 -43.35 -60.62
C GLN A 46 4.80 -43.63 -61.48
N THR A 47 5.98 -43.11 -61.11
CA THR A 47 7.23 -43.37 -61.85
C THR A 47 7.67 -44.83 -61.82
N LEU A 48 7.29 -45.57 -60.79
CA LEU A 48 7.54 -47.01 -60.65
C LEU A 48 6.52 -47.88 -61.40
N GLY A 49 5.55 -47.28 -62.10
CA GLY A 49 4.56 -48.00 -62.91
C GLY A 49 3.51 -48.76 -62.09
N LEU A 50 3.27 -48.35 -60.84
CA LEU A 50 2.24 -48.99 -60.00
C LEU A 50 0.85 -48.79 -60.59
N SER A 51 0.02 -49.84 -60.53
CA SER A 51 -1.34 -49.78 -61.03
C SER A 51 -2.21 -48.85 -60.16
N ALA A 52 -3.28 -48.28 -60.73
CA ALA A 52 -4.20 -47.40 -60.00
C ALA A 52 -4.77 -48.05 -58.71
N GLN A 53 -4.99 -49.38 -58.75
CA GLN A 53 -5.44 -50.15 -57.59
C GLN A 53 -4.37 -50.22 -56.48
N GLN A 54 -3.09 -50.36 -56.84
CA GLN A 54 -1.98 -50.37 -55.89
C GLN A 54 -1.74 -48.98 -55.27
N LEU A 55 -1.90 -47.91 -56.06
CA LEU A 55 -1.81 -46.53 -55.58
C LEU A 55 -2.89 -46.22 -54.54
N GLN A 56 -4.14 -46.59 -54.82
CA GLN A 56 -5.25 -46.32 -53.91
C GLN A 56 -5.13 -47.08 -52.59
N ALA A 57 -4.67 -48.34 -52.63
CA ALA A 57 -4.41 -49.11 -51.42
C ALA A 57 -3.30 -48.47 -50.57
N LEU A 58 -2.18 -48.09 -51.19
CA LEU A 58 -1.06 -47.43 -50.50
C LEU A 58 -1.49 -46.10 -49.87
N GLU A 59 -2.22 -45.26 -50.61
CA GLU A 59 -2.74 -43.98 -50.09
C GLU A 59 -3.63 -44.19 -48.87
N SER A 60 -4.53 -45.18 -48.88
CA SER A 60 -5.43 -45.44 -47.76
C SER A 60 -4.68 -45.88 -46.49
N HIS A 61 -3.67 -46.75 -46.62
CA HIS A 61 -2.83 -47.19 -45.51
C HIS A 61 -1.97 -46.06 -44.96
N LEU A 62 -1.42 -45.20 -45.82
CA LEU A 62 -0.63 -44.04 -45.41
C LEU A 62 -1.50 -43.00 -44.69
N LEU A 63 -2.72 -42.72 -45.19
CA LEU A 63 -3.66 -41.81 -44.53
C LEU A 63 -4.06 -42.32 -43.14
N GLN A 64 -4.37 -43.60 -43.01
CA GLN A 64 -4.67 -44.19 -41.69
C GLN A 64 -3.47 -44.10 -40.74
N ALA A 65 -2.26 -44.44 -41.21
CA ALA A 65 -1.05 -44.35 -40.40
C ALA A 65 -0.77 -42.91 -39.93
N VAL A 66 -0.95 -41.91 -40.79
CA VAL A 66 -0.81 -40.49 -40.44
C VAL A 66 -1.83 -40.10 -39.37
N LEU A 67 -3.11 -40.46 -39.54
CA LEU A 67 -4.15 -40.12 -38.57
C LEU A 67 -3.90 -40.71 -37.18
N TRP A 68 -3.42 -41.97 -37.11
CA TRP A 68 -3.09 -42.62 -35.86
C TRP A 68 -1.92 -41.96 -35.11
N VAL A 69 -1.06 -41.20 -35.80
CA VAL A 69 0.06 -40.48 -35.21
C VAL A 69 -0.28 -39.01 -34.92
N GLU A 70 -0.87 -38.30 -35.88
CA GLU A 70 -1.18 -36.87 -35.77
C GLU A 70 -2.25 -36.57 -34.71
N VAL A 71 -3.34 -37.35 -34.68
CA VAL A 71 -4.47 -37.07 -33.78
C VAL A 71 -4.05 -37.09 -32.30
N PRO A 72 -3.32 -38.12 -31.80
CA PRO A 72 -2.81 -38.10 -30.43
C PRO A 72 -1.89 -36.92 -30.14
N ILE A 73 -1.02 -36.54 -31.07
CA ILE A 73 -0.11 -35.40 -30.91
C ILE A 73 -0.92 -34.11 -30.71
N VAL A 74 -1.89 -33.85 -31.59
CA VAL A 74 -2.77 -32.69 -31.48
C VAL A 74 -3.49 -32.67 -30.14
N ILE A 75 -4.04 -33.81 -29.68
CA ILE A 75 -4.71 -33.93 -28.38
C ILE A 75 -3.76 -33.59 -27.22
N VAL A 76 -2.53 -34.15 -27.23
CA VAL A 76 -1.53 -33.90 -26.18
C VAL A 76 -1.14 -32.43 -26.14
N VAL A 77 -0.90 -31.81 -27.29
CA VAL A 77 -0.50 -30.39 -27.34
C VAL A 77 -1.65 -29.48 -26.88
N ILE A 78 -2.90 -29.77 -27.23
CA ILE A 78 -4.07 -29.03 -26.72
C ILE A 78 -4.17 -29.19 -25.20
N GLY A 79 -4.04 -30.42 -24.69
CA GLY A 79 -4.07 -30.71 -23.26
C GLY A 79 -2.97 -29.98 -22.49
N ALA A 80 -1.74 -30.02 -22.99
CA ALA A 80 -0.60 -29.33 -22.40
C ALA A 80 -0.77 -27.80 -22.41
N SER A 81 -1.32 -27.24 -23.49
CA SER A 81 -1.60 -25.80 -23.62
C SER A 81 -2.64 -25.33 -22.60
N ILE A 82 -3.73 -26.09 -22.44
CA ILE A 82 -4.75 -25.82 -21.42
C ILE A 82 -4.12 -25.89 -20.04
N LEU A 83 -3.35 -26.96 -19.75
CA LEU A 83 -2.68 -27.14 -18.47
C LEU A 83 -1.74 -25.96 -18.15
N PHE A 84 -0.92 -25.53 -19.10
CA PHE A 84 -0.02 -24.38 -18.95
C PHE A 84 -0.79 -23.08 -18.64
N ALA A 85 -1.90 -22.84 -19.32
CA ALA A 85 -2.74 -21.67 -19.05
C ALA A 85 -3.29 -21.66 -17.62
N TYR A 86 -3.69 -22.83 -17.09
CA TYR A 86 -4.22 -22.95 -15.74
C TYR A 86 -3.15 -22.95 -14.63
N VAL A 87 -2.00 -23.55 -14.87
CA VAL A 87 -0.93 -23.70 -13.87
C VAL A 87 -0.03 -22.48 -13.80
N VAL A 88 0.19 -21.78 -14.91
CA VAL A 88 1.17 -20.67 -14.99
C VAL A 88 0.47 -19.34 -15.26
N VAL A 89 -0.26 -19.23 -16.38
CA VAL A 89 -0.79 -17.94 -16.84
C VAL A 89 -1.82 -17.38 -15.87
N LYS A 90 -2.77 -18.21 -15.43
CA LYS A 90 -3.85 -17.77 -14.53
C LYS A 90 -3.36 -17.35 -13.14
N PRO A 91 -2.46 -18.07 -12.46
CA PRO A 91 -1.87 -17.61 -11.20
C PRO A 91 -1.05 -16.32 -11.36
N LEU A 92 -0.26 -16.18 -12.42
CA LEU A 92 0.50 -14.95 -12.67
C LEU A 92 -0.41 -13.74 -12.93
N ALA A 93 -1.51 -13.93 -13.66
CA ALA A 93 -2.49 -12.86 -13.88
C ALA A 93 -3.13 -12.39 -12.56
N ARG A 94 -3.53 -13.32 -11.68
CA ARG A 94 -4.06 -12.99 -10.35
C ARG A 94 -3.04 -12.26 -9.49
N LEU A 95 -1.78 -12.71 -9.52
CA LEU A 95 -0.70 -12.07 -8.79
C LEU A 95 -0.45 -10.65 -9.31
N LYS A 96 -0.47 -10.43 -10.63
CA LYS A 96 -0.38 -9.10 -11.25
C LYS A 96 -1.51 -8.18 -10.79
N GLU A 97 -2.75 -8.65 -10.81
CA GLU A 97 -3.91 -7.86 -10.37
C GLU A 97 -3.80 -7.47 -8.89
N ALA A 98 -3.34 -8.39 -8.04
CA ALA A 98 -3.11 -8.11 -6.62
C ALA A 98 -2.01 -7.06 -6.44
N MET A 99 -0.87 -7.20 -7.14
CA MET A 99 0.20 -6.20 -7.13
C MET A 99 -0.29 -4.82 -7.57
N GLN A 100 -1.14 -4.74 -8.59
CA GLN A 100 -1.71 -3.48 -9.05
C GLN A 100 -2.63 -2.83 -8.02
N ARG A 101 -3.44 -3.62 -7.28
CA ARG A 101 -4.26 -3.10 -6.18
C ARG A 101 -3.41 -2.50 -5.07
N VAL A 102 -2.37 -3.21 -4.63
CA VAL A 102 -1.43 -2.72 -3.62
C VAL A 102 -0.71 -1.46 -4.10
N ALA A 103 -0.29 -1.42 -5.36
CA ALA A 103 0.35 -0.22 -5.95
C ALA A 103 -0.60 1.00 -6.02
N GLN A 104 -1.91 0.78 -6.05
CA GLN A 104 -2.94 1.84 -5.99
C GLN A 104 -3.29 2.23 -4.55
N GLY A 105 -2.65 1.63 -3.54
CA GLY A 105 -2.91 1.90 -2.13
C GLY A 105 -4.04 1.07 -1.52
N ASP A 106 -4.65 0.14 -2.27
CA ASP A 106 -5.62 -0.79 -1.70
C ASP A 106 -4.91 -1.94 -0.98
N LEU A 107 -4.85 -1.82 0.35
CA LEU A 107 -4.25 -2.80 1.25
C LEU A 107 -5.31 -3.65 1.98
N SER A 108 -6.58 -3.62 1.53
CA SER A 108 -7.67 -4.39 2.14
C SER A 108 -7.52 -5.90 1.95
N GLN A 109 -6.93 -6.33 0.83
CA GLN A 109 -6.68 -7.73 0.50
C GLN A 109 -5.25 -7.91 -0.02
N THR A 110 -4.32 -8.10 0.91
CA THR A 110 -2.89 -8.27 0.60
C THR A 110 -2.49 -9.70 0.26
N SER A 111 -3.37 -10.68 0.48
CA SER A 111 -3.05 -12.10 0.29
C SER A 111 -3.61 -12.67 -1.03
N VAL A 112 -2.75 -13.41 -1.73
CA VAL A 112 -3.08 -14.22 -2.90
C VAL A 112 -2.87 -15.68 -2.56
N VAL A 113 -3.80 -16.54 -2.98
CA VAL A 113 -3.69 -18.00 -2.77
C VAL A 113 -2.50 -18.55 -3.54
N VAL A 114 -1.64 -19.26 -2.84
CA VAL A 114 -0.48 -19.96 -3.41
C VAL A 114 -0.95 -21.28 -4.01
N THR A 115 -0.95 -21.39 -5.34
CA THR A 115 -1.44 -22.59 -6.04
C THR A 115 -0.32 -23.49 -6.58
N SER A 116 0.94 -23.05 -6.53
CA SER A 116 2.09 -23.81 -7.03
C SER A 116 3.23 -23.93 -6.02
N ARG A 117 4.10 -24.92 -6.21
CA ARG A 117 5.32 -25.17 -5.42
C ARG A 117 6.60 -24.69 -6.11
N ASP A 118 6.49 -24.22 -7.35
CA ASP A 118 7.57 -23.71 -8.20
C ASP A 118 7.88 -22.21 -7.94
N GLU A 119 8.56 -21.56 -8.88
CA GLU A 119 8.89 -20.14 -8.90
C GLU A 119 7.65 -19.24 -8.84
N VAL A 120 6.54 -19.63 -9.47
CA VAL A 120 5.27 -18.88 -9.41
C VAL A 120 4.73 -18.91 -7.98
N GLY A 121 4.82 -20.08 -7.33
CA GLY A 121 4.50 -20.24 -5.91
C GLY A 121 5.37 -19.39 -4.99
N GLN A 122 6.68 -19.39 -5.24
CA GLN A 122 7.65 -18.58 -4.48
C GLN A 122 7.39 -17.08 -4.65
N ALA A 123 7.19 -16.60 -5.88
CA ALA A 123 6.87 -15.21 -6.17
C ALA A 123 5.58 -14.76 -5.45
N THR A 124 4.55 -15.62 -5.45
CA THR A 124 3.29 -15.35 -4.73
C THR A 124 3.52 -15.23 -3.22
N ARG A 125 4.37 -16.09 -2.62
CA ARG A 125 4.73 -16.00 -1.20
C ARG A 125 5.51 -14.72 -0.87
N SER A 126 6.50 -14.36 -1.69
CA SER A 126 7.29 -13.14 -1.51
C SER A 126 6.43 -11.89 -1.63
N TYR A 127 5.50 -11.86 -2.60
CA TYR A 127 4.53 -10.79 -2.73
C TYR A 127 3.63 -10.67 -1.48
N ASN A 128 3.07 -11.78 -0.99
CA ASN A 128 2.20 -11.77 0.19
C ASN A 128 2.95 -11.21 1.42
N LEU A 129 4.22 -11.59 1.59
CA LEU A 129 5.06 -11.07 2.66
C LEU A 129 5.24 -9.55 2.53
N MET A 130 5.67 -9.08 1.36
CA MET A 130 5.85 -7.65 1.07
C MET A 130 4.56 -6.86 1.32
N ALA A 131 3.42 -7.33 0.80
CA ALA A 131 2.14 -6.66 0.95
C ALA A 131 1.68 -6.63 2.42
N SER A 132 1.94 -7.69 3.19
CA SER A 132 1.64 -7.72 4.63
C SER A 132 2.50 -6.75 5.44
N GLN A 133 3.79 -6.65 5.12
CA GLN A 133 4.72 -5.73 5.77
C GLN A 133 4.36 -4.27 5.45
N LEU A 134 4.02 -3.98 4.19
CA LEU A 134 3.57 -2.66 3.77
C LEU A 134 2.28 -2.25 4.51
N ALA A 135 1.30 -3.16 4.62
CA ALA A 135 0.08 -2.90 5.38
C ALA A 135 0.33 -2.67 6.87
N ALA A 136 1.29 -3.38 7.47
CA ALA A 136 1.69 -3.14 8.86
C ALA A 136 2.34 -1.76 9.01
N MET A 137 3.27 -1.39 8.13
CA MET A 137 3.93 -0.07 8.14
C MET A 137 2.92 1.07 8.04
N VAL A 138 1.94 0.97 7.13
CA VAL A 138 0.89 2.01 6.99
C VAL A 138 0.04 2.14 8.25
N ARG A 139 -0.30 1.03 8.91
CA ARG A 139 -1.04 1.07 10.19
C ARG A 139 -0.21 1.72 11.30
N THR A 140 1.07 1.38 11.40
CA THR A 140 1.97 2.00 12.39
C THR A 140 2.09 3.50 12.13
N LEU A 141 2.26 3.91 10.87
CA LEU A 141 2.33 5.34 10.52
C LEU A 141 1.05 6.08 10.93
N ALA A 142 -0.13 5.49 10.68
CA ALA A 142 -1.40 6.08 11.09
C ALA A 142 -1.54 6.18 12.62
N GLN A 143 -1.07 5.18 13.35
CA GLN A 143 -1.03 5.21 14.83
C GLN A 143 -0.10 6.33 15.33
N THR A 144 1.12 6.41 14.80
CA THR A 144 2.08 7.46 15.15
C THR A 144 1.56 8.86 14.83
N ALA A 145 0.85 9.04 13.71
CA ALA A 145 0.20 10.31 13.39
C ALA A 145 -0.87 10.68 14.43
N SER A 146 -1.71 9.72 14.85
CA SER A 146 -2.70 9.94 15.91
C SER A 146 -2.07 10.21 17.28
N ASP A 147 -0.98 9.52 17.62
CA ASP A 147 -0.20 9.80 18.84
C ASP A 147 0.37 11.22 18.81
N LEU A 148 0.91 11.64 17.67
CA LEU A 148 1.46 12.98 17.48
C LEU A 148 0.38 14.06 17.58
N GLU A 149 -0.80 13.85 16.99
CA GLU A 149 -1.94 14.76 17.14
C GLU A 149 -2.36 14.92 18.61
N ARG A 150 -2.41 13.81 19.37
CA ARG A 150 -2.71 13.85 20.81
C ARG A 150 -1.64 14.59 21.60
N ALA A 151 -0.37 14.35 21.31
CA ALA A 151 0.74 15.04 21.96
C ALA A 151 0.71 16.55 21.65
N ALA A 152 0.40 16.94 20.42
CA ALA A 152 0.26 18.35 20.04
C ALA A 152 -0.90 19.03 20.78
N ALA A 153 -2.04 18.36 20.94
CA ALA A 153 -3.17 18.86 21.71
C ALA A 153 -2.83 19.04 23.21
N GLU A 154 -2.03 18.12 23.77
CA GLU A 154 -1.56 18.23 25.15
C GLU A 154 -0.61 19.41 25.35
N VAL A 155 0.33 19.62 24.41
CA VAL A 155 1.24 20.78 24.45
C VAL A 155 0.47 22.09 24.34
N ASP A 156 -0.52 22.19 23.46
CA ASP A 156 -1.39 23.37 23.34
C ASP A 156 -2.14 23.66 24.64
N ARG A 157 -2.65 22.60 25.30
CA ARG A 157 -3.31 22.72 26.60
C ARG A 157 -2.35 23.22 27.67
N SER A 158 -1.16 22.64 27.79
CA SER A 158 -0.16 23.09 28.76
C SER A 158 0.31 24.53 28.51
N ALA A 159 0.41 24.95 27.24
CA ALA A 159 0.74 26.33 26.91
C ALA A 159 -0.32 27.31 27.40
N ARG A 160 -1.62 27.00 27.20
CA ARG A 160 -2.72 27.83 27.72
C ARG A 160 -2.75 27.88 29.24
N GLU A 161 -2.53 26.74 29.90
CA GLU A 161 -2.43 26.69 31.37
C GLU A 161 -1.26 27.56 31.87
N ALA A 162 -0.11 27.56 31.18
CA ALA A 162 1.04 28.39 31.53
C ALA A 162 0.78 29.89 31.32
N ASP A 163 0.06 30.27 30.26
CA ASP A 163 -0.37 31.65 30.02
C ASP A 163 -1.33 32.13 31.12
N GLU A 164 -2.31 31.31 31.50
CA GLU A 164 -3.24 31.61 32.60
C GLU A 164 -2.52 31.81 33.95
N VAL A 165 -1.55 30.94 34.26
CA VAL A 165 -0.72 31.07 35.48
C VAL A 165 0.13 32.34 35.44
N THR A 166 0.67 32.68 34.28
CA THR A 166 1.49 33.89 34.10
C THR A 166 0.65 35.16 34.26
N GLU A 167 -0.57 35.18 33.71
CA GLU A 167 -1.52 36.27 33.94
C GLU A 167 -1.91 36.40 35.42
N ALA A 168 -2.20 35.27 36.08
CA ALA A 168 -2.56 35.26 37.49
C ALA A 168 -1.42 35.80 38.37
N SER A 169 -0.19 35.36 38.12
CA SER A 169 1.01 35.85 38.81
C SER A 169 1.24 37.35 38.58
N SER A 170 1.06 37.83 37.35
CA SER A 170 1.17 39.26 37.03
C SER A 170 0.14 40.10 37.81
N ARG A 171 -1.10 39.60 37.94
CA ARG A 171 -2.15 40.25 38.74
C ARG A 171 -1.80 40.24 40.24
N GLU A 172 -1.24 39.15 40.73
CA GLU A 172 -0.81 39.05 42.13
C GLU A 172 0.34 40.02 42.44
N ILE A 173 1.33 40.12 41.57
CA ILE A 173 2.43 41.10 41.69
C ILE A 173 1.86 42.53 41.74
N ALA A 174 0.94 42.89 40.85
CA ALA A 174 0.31 44.21 40.85
C ALA A 174 -0.45 44.51 42.16
N ASN A 175 -1.12 43.50 42.72
CA ASN A 175 -1.78 43.63 44.03
C ASN A 175 -0.76 43.81 45.16
N VAL A 176 0.34 43.06 45.15
CA VAL A 176 1.42 43.18 46.14
C VAL A 176 2.08 44.57 46.08
N GLU A 177 2.34 45.10 44.88
CA GLU A 177 2.86 46.46 44.70
C GLU A 177 1.90 47.51 45.31
N THR A 178 0.60 47.36 45.04
CA THR A 178 -0.44 48.25 45.59
C THR A 178 -0.48 48.16 47.11
N MET A 179 -0.45 46.95 47.67
CA MET A 179 -0.42 46.73 49.12
C MET A 179 0.84 47.31 49.78
N ALA A 180 2.01 47.12 49.16
CA ALA A 180 3.28 47.64 49.64
C ALA A 180 3.27 49.19 49.68
N ALA A 181 2.72 49.84 48.65
CA ALA A 181 2.54 51.29 48.61
C ALA A 181 1.65 51.76 49.78
N GLN A 182 0.52 51.09 50.00
CA GLN A 182 -0.41 51.41 51.07
C GLN A 182 0.19 51.20 52.46
N GLN A 183 1.01 50.16 52.62
CA GLN A 183 1.73 49.87 53.88
C GLN A 183 2.81 50.90 54.18
N ALA A 184 3.50 51.42 53.15
CA ALA A 184 4.44 52.52 53.29
C ALA A 184 3.75 53.82 53.72
N GLU A 185 2.55 54.10 53.19
CA GLU A 185 1.72 55.24 53.61
C GLU A 185 1.32 55.13 55.09
N TYR A 186 0.77 53.99 55.52
CA TYR A 186 0.42 53.76 56.93
C TYR A 186 1.62 53.87 57.86
N ALA A 187 2.79 53.37 57.46
CA ALA A 187 4.01 53.50 58.25
C ALA A 187 4.44 54.96 58.38
N ALA A 188 4.34 55.74 57.29
CA ALA A 188 4.65 57.16 57.29
C ALA A 188 3.70 57.95 58.20
N ASP A 189 2.40 57.65 58.15
CA ASP A 189 1.40 58.27 59.01
C ASP A 189 1.59 57.89 60.48
N GLY A 190 1.86 56.62 60.77
CA GLY A 190 2.21 56.17 62.12
C GLY A 190 3.44 56.90 62.67
N ALA A 191 4.48 57.09 61.85
CA ALA A 191 5.66 57.86 62.24
C ALA A 191 5.38 59.36 62.44
N ARG A 192 4.40 59.94 61.74
CA ARG A 192 3.94 61.32 62.00
C ARG A 192 3.19 61.40 63.33
N ALA A 193 2.25 60.49 63.57
CA ALA A 193 1.47 60.45 64.81
C ALA A 193 2.38 60.29 66.05
N ILE A 194 3.41 59.44 65.98
CA ILE A 194 4.40 59.30 67.06
C ILE A 194 5.13 60.64 67.32
N ARG A 195 5.55 61.35 66.27
CA ARG A 195 6.20 62.66 66.40
C ARG A 195 5.28 63.71 67.02
N GLU A 196 4.02 63.77 66.60
CA GLU A 196 3.04 64.68 67.21
C GLU A 196 2.84 64.40 68.71
N VAL A 197 2.74 63.12 69.11
CA VAL A 197 2.63 62.73 70.52
C VAL A 197 3.89 63.12 71.30
N GLU A 198 5.07 62.94 70.72
CA GLU A 198 6.33 63.32 71.36
C GLU A 198 6.45 64.84 71.54
N GLU A 199 6.11 65.62 70.52
CA GLU A 199 6.06 67.08 70.59
C GLU A 199 5.06 67.57 71.65
N ALA A 200 3.86 66.99 71.68
CA ALA A 200 2.85 67.29 72.69
C ALA A 200 3.33 66.95 74.11
N ALA A 201 4.01 65.82 74.30
CA ALA A 201 4.60 65.42 75.57
C ALA A 201 5.71 66.39 76.02
N PHE A 202 6.56 66.86 75.10
CA PHE A 202 7.58 67.86 75.39
C PHE A 202 6.99 69.23 75.72
N ALA A 203 5.96 69.67 75.00
CA ALA A 203 5.23 70.90 75.31
C ALA A 203 4.60 70.83 76.72
N GLY A 204 3.97 69.69 77.06
CA GLY A 204 3.40 69.47 78.39
C GLY A 204 4.43 69.50 79.53
N ARG A 205 5.63 68.93 79.32
CA ARG A 205 6.73 68.99 80.31
C ARG A 205 7.26 70.41 80.51
N ARG A 206 7.42 71.18 79.42
CA ARG A 206 7.82 72.59 79.52
C ARG A 206 6.76 73.45 80.22
N GLY A 207 5.47 73.23 79.94
CA GLY A 207 4.38 73.93 80.63
C GLY A 207 4.35 73.67 82.14
N ARG A 208 4.64 72.44 82.58
CA ARG A 208 4.71 72.10 84.01
C ARG A 208 5.95 72.66 84.72
N ALA A 209 7.09 72.79 84.02
CA ALA A 209 8.31 73.36 84.58
C ALA A 209 8.27 74.90 84.75
N VAL A 210 7.35 75.59 84.07
CA VAL A 210 7.16 77.04 84.17
C VAL A 210 6.04 77.41 85.16
N ALA A 211 5.23 76.43 85.59
CA ALA A 211 4.08 76.62 86.48
C ALA A 211 4.32 76.21 87.95
N GLY A 212 5.54 75.79 88.30
CA GLY A 212 5.98 75.53 89.68
C GLY A 212 7.11 76.47 90.05
#